data_AF-A0AAP8T2C5-F1
#
_entry.id   AF-A0AAP8T2C5-F1
#
_cell.length_a   1.000
_cell.length_b   1.000
_cell.length_c   1.000
_cell.angle_alpha   90.00
_cell.angle_beta   90.00
_cell.angle_gamma   90.00
#
_symmetry.space_group_name_H-M   'P 1'
#
loop_
_entity.id
_entity.type
_entity.pdbx_description
1 polymer ?
#
loop_
_entity_poly.entity_id
_entity_poly.type
_entity_poly.pdbx_seq_one_letter_code
_entity_poly.pdbx_strand_id
1 'polypeptide(L)' 'YLARLPYGKLPDRNDFKRFMGDAPSRQKYWRATMDESRRLGDEFLELTANGRLGERLLTL' A
#
# COMPACT_ATOMS: atom_id res chain seq x y z
N TYR A 1 -1.96 7.49 1.34
CA TYR A 1 -1.58 6.13 0.88
C TYR A 1 -0.32 6.15 0.02
N LEU A 2 -0.39 6.61 -1.23
CA LEU A 2 0.74 6.54 -2.18
C LEU A 2 2.03 7.19 -1.67
N ALA A 3 1.93 8.31 -0.94
CA ALA A 3 3.09 8.99 -0.34
C ALA A 3 3.88 8.13 0.67
N ARG A 4 3.29 7.05 1.20
CA ARG A 4 3.96 6.09 2.09
C ARG A 4 4.61 4.93 1.34
N LEU A 5 4.32 4.77 0.05
CA LEU A 5 4.87 3.71 -0.77
C LEU A 5 6.25 4.11 -1.30
N PRO A 6 7.17 3.14 -1.46
CA PRO A 6 8.41 3.40 -2.19
C PRO A 6 8.10 3.91 -3.60
N TYR A 7 8.83 4.93 -4.05
CA TYR A 7 8.60 5.62 -5.34
C TYR A 7 7.24 6.32 -5.50
N GLY A 8 6.44 6.44 -4.43
CA GLY A 8 5.19 7.19 -4.46
C GLY A 8 4.11 6.62 -5.37
N LYS A 9 4.22 5.34 -5.77
CA LYS A 9 3.30 4.68 -6.70
C LYS A 9 3.07 3.22 -6.35
N LEU A 10 2.05 2.62 -6.96
CA LEU A 10 1.89 1.18 -6.95
C LEU A 10 2.98 0.50 -7.82
N PRO A 11 3.42 -0.70 -7.45
CA PRO A 11 4.24 -1.53 -8.32
C PRO A 11 3.54 -1.79 -9.65
N ASP A 12 4.32 -1.83 -10.72
CA ASP A 12 3.84 -2.05 -12.08
C ASP A 12 4.83 -2.89 -12.89
N ARG A 13 4.47 -3.21 -14.13
CA ARG A 13 5.31 -4.07 -15.00
C ARG A 13 6.70 -3.50 -15.28
N ASN A 14 6.90 -2.19 -15.20
CA ASN A 14 8.22 -1.57 -15.42
C ASN A 14 9.21 -1.94 -14.31
N ASP A 15 8.72 -2.44 -13.17
CA ASP A 15 9.59 -2.90 -12.08
C ASP A 15 10.45 -4.11 -12.49
N PHE A 16 9.99 -4.94 -13.43
CA PHE A 16 10.81 -6.03 -13.96
C PHE A 16 12.05 -5.51 -14.69
N LYS A 17 11.92 -4.39 -15.40
CA LYS A 17 13.05 -3.69 -16.02
C LYS A 17 13.91 -2.97 -14.97
N ARG A 18 13.29 -2.31 -13.99
CA ARG A 18 14.00 -1.57 -12.93
C ARG A 18 14.86 -2.48 -12.05
N PHE A 19 14.37 -3.68 -11.74
CA PHE A 19 15.03 -4.67 -10.89
C PHE A 19 15.57 -5.85 -11.71
N MET A 20 15.99 -5.61 -12.95
CA MET A 20 16.55 -6.65 -13.80
C MET A 20 17.81 -7.23 -13.17
N GLY A 21 17.86 -8.55 -12.98
CA GLY A 21 18.93 -9.23 -12.26
C GLY A 21 18.81 -9.18 -10.72
N ASP A 22 17.80 -8.51 -10.17
CA ASP A 22 17.57 -8.38 -8.73
C ASP A 22 16.09 -8.66 -8.36
N ALA A 23 15.67 -9.90 -8.61
CA ALA A 23 14.34 -10.36 -8.23
C ALA A 23 14.04 -10.24 -6.72
N PRO A 24 14.98 -10.50 -5.79
CA PRO A 24 14.74 -10.32 -4.36
C PRO A 24 14.33 -8.89 -3.98
N SER A 25 15.04 -7.87 -4.49
CA SER A 25 14.67 -6.47 -4.21
C SER A 25 13.32 -6.10 -4.81
N ARG A 26 13.00 -6.58 -6.02
CA ARG A 26 11.65 -6.40 -6.60
C ARG A 26 10.57 -6.97 -5.69
N GLN A 27 10.74 -8.20 -5.21
CA GLN A 27 9.79 -8.85 -4.31
C GLN A 27 9.66 -8.11 -2.97
N LYS A 28 10.76 -7.59 -2.42
CA LYS A 28 10.73 -6.77 -1.21
C LYS A 28 9.93 -5.49 -1.44
N TYR A 29 10.16 -4.80 -2.55
CA TYR A 29 9.41 -3.61 -2.94
C TYR A 29 7.90 -3.91 -3.08
N TRP A 30 7.53 -4.98 -3.79
CA TRP A 30 6.13 -5.37 -3.97
C TRP A 30 5.46 -5.74 -2.64
N ARG A 31 6.15 -6.48 -1.77
CA ARG A 31 5.64 -6.83 -0.43
C ARG A 31 5.37 -5.59 0.42
N ALA A 32 6.25 -4.59 0.40
CA ALA A 32 6.02 -3.35 1.13
C ALA A 32 4.72 -2.64 0.70
N THR A 33 4.41 -2.63 -0.60
CA THR A 33 3.12 -2.09 -1.07
C THR A 33 1.92 -2.96 -0.66
N MET A 34 2.05 -4.28 -0.69
CA MET A 34 1.00 -5.19 -0.22
C MET A 34 0.71 -4.99 1.27
N ASP A 35 1.74 -4.79 2.10
CA ASP A 35 1.57 -4.58 3.53
C ASP A 35 0.88 -3.24 3.84
N GLU A 36 1.21 -2.17 3.13
CA GLU A 36 0.51 -0.88 3.28
C GLU A 36 -0.94 -0.94 2.72
N SER A 37 -1.19 -1.76 1.69
CA SER A 37 -2.55 -2.04 1.21
C SER A 37 -3.36 -2.78 2.28
N ARG A 38 -2.76 -3.80 2.92
CA ARG A 38 -3.38 -4.55 4.01
C ARG A 38 -3.71 -3.65 5.18
N ARG A 39 -2.75 -2.83 5.64
CA ARG A 39 -2.96 -1.87 6.73
C ARG A 39 -4.16 -0.95 6.48
N LEU A 40 -4.32 -0.44 5.26
CA LEU A 40 -5.49 0.38 4.90
C LEU A 40 -6.79 -0.42 4.84
N GLY A 41 -6.73 -1.66 4.34
CA GLY A 41 -7.88 -2.56 4.34
C GLY A 41 -8.35 -2.87 5.76
N ASP A 42 -7.43 -3.21 6.66
CA ASP A 42 -7.72 -3.50 8.06
C ASP A 42 -8.34 -2.27 8.76
N GLU A 43 -7.76 -1.09 8.54
CA GLU A 43 -8.28 0.20 9.05
C GLU A 43 -9.70 0.49 8.51
N PHE A 44 -9.95 0.25 7.24
CA PHE A 44 -11.29 0.41 6.66
C PHE A 44 -12.31 -0.56 7.27
N LEU A 45 -11.94 -1.83 7.45
CA LEU A 45 -12.80 -2.83 8.06
C LEU A 45 -13.11 -2.48 9.52
N GLU A 46 -12.13 -2.01 10.27
CA GLU A 46 -12.32 -1.56 11.65
C GLU A 46 -13.32 -0.38 11.71
N LEU A 47 -13.10 0.65 10.88
CA LEU A 47 -13.93 1.86 10.84
C LEU A 47 -15.37 1.61 10.39
N THR A 48 -15.57 0.65 9.48
CA THR A 48 -16.92 0.25 9.06
C THR A 48 -17.61 -0.58 10.14
N ALA A 49 -16.89 -1.49 10.80
CA ALA A 49 -17.44 -2.33 11.86
C ALA A 49 -17.89 -1.53 13.10
N ASN A 50 -17.21 -0.44 13.43
CA ASN A 50 -17.53 0.38 14.60
C ASN A 50 -18.30 1.68 14.28
N GLY A 51 -18.71 1.89 13.02
CA GLY A 51 -19.47 3.07 12.59
C GLY A 51 -18.68 4.39 12.54
N ARG A 52 -17.36 4.38 12.75
CA ARG A 52 -16.52 5.58 12.81
C ARG A 52 -15.95 6.03 11.47
N LEU A 53 -16.29 5.35 10.38
CA LEU A 53 -15.83 5.72 9.03
C LEU A 53 -16.15 7.19 8.70
N GLY A 54 -17.37 7.65 9.02
CA GLY A 54 -17.78 9.04 8.78
C GLY A 54 -16.94 10.06 9.53
N GLU A 55 -16.65 9.81 10.81
CA GLU A 55 -15.77 10.66 11.63
C GLU A 55 -14.38 10.75 11.02
N ARG A 56 -13.81 9.61 10.61
CA ARG A 56 -12.47 9.57 10.02
C ARG A 56 -12.39 10.41 8.74
N LEU A 57 -13.41 10.36 7.88
CA LEU A 57 -13.44 11.13 6.64
C LEU A 57 -13.45 12.65 6.87
N LEU A 58 -14.07 13.13 7.95
CA LEU A 58 -14.07 14.55 8.30
C LEU A 58 -12.71 15.07 8.81
N THR A 59 -11.82 14.16 9.21
CA THR A 59 -10.48 14.48 9.77
C THR A 59 -9.32 14.30 8.79
N LEU A 60 -9.60 13.89 7.55
CA LEU A 60 -8.62 13.78 6.46
C LEU A 60 -8.38 15.14 5.80
#